data_AF-A0A371J0A3-F1
#
_entry.id   AF-A0A371J0A3-F1
#
_cell.length_a   1.000
_cell.length_b   1.000
_cell.length_c   1.000
_cell.angle_alpha   90.00
_cell.angle_beta   90.00
_cell.angle_gamma   90.00
#
_symmetry.space_group_name_H-M   'P 1'
#
loop_
_entity.id
_entity.type
_entity.pdbx_description
1 polymer ?
#
loop_
_entity_poly.entity_id
_entity_poly.type
_entity_poly.pdbx_seq_one_letter_code
_entity_poly.pdbx_strand_id
1 'polypeptide(L)'
;HIRSVYAEKYATPSYLKPSQAKTYYNAGLSIIRMLMDTDYVCDVCLSFVGLFGNMSIALHSWIYVGYTVIISLGLLGLFFKKRQAITQLHYNSKNILTFHICLIICFIVPIYLCTYSSYTRDYQPQGRYILTMIIPFMYFITIGLKKLFDTLFQNQLLYRFFTILLRAWFFVVVYFFMKDMVFAFYWNTFINFIKTL
;
A
#
# COMPACT_ATOMS: atom_id res chain seq x y z
N HIS A 1 -14.47 3.35 25.81
CA HIS A 1 -15.03 2.75 27.04
C HIS A 1 -16.31 1.96 26.80
N ILE A 2 -17.31 2.50 26.08
CA ILE A 2 -18.57 1.78 25.84
C ILE A 2 -18.35 0.57 24.92
N ARG A 3 -17.65 0.73 23.79
CA ARG A 3 -17.40 -0.37 22.82
C ARG A 3 -16.71 -1.61 23.42
N SER A 4 -15.78 -1.42 24.36
CA SER A 4 -15.07 -2.53 25.01
C SER A 4 -15.97 -3.32 25.96
N VAL A 5 -16.90 -2.65 26.66
CA VAL A 5 -17.86 -3.31 27.56
C VAL A 5 -18.84 -4.20 26.79
N TYR A 6 -19.30 -3.74 25.63
CA TYR A 6 -20.20 -4.52 24.77
C TYR A 6 -19.45 -5.69 24.11
N ALA A 7 -18.23 -5.45 23.62
CA ALA A 7 -17.39 -6.52 23.07
C ALA A 7 -17.10 -7.63 24.11
N GLU A 8 -16.84 -7.26 25.37
CA GLU A 8 -16.63 -8.20 26.46
C GLU A 8 -17.90 -9.01 26.82
N LYS A 9 -19.06 -8.36 26.79
CA LYS A 9 -20.35 -8.96 27.19
C LYS A 9 -20.88 -9.97 26.17
N TYR A 10 -20.64 -9.75 24.87
CA TYR A 10 -21.21 -10.55 23.78
C TYR A 10 -20.20 -11.46 23.08
N ALA A 11 -18.91 -11.41 23.43
CA ALA A 11 -17.91 -12.31 22.87
C ALA A 11 -18.01 -13.73 23.44
N THR A 12 -17.82 -14.72 22.57
CA THR A 12 -17.76 -16.14 22.93
C THR A 12 -16.61 -16.38 23.91
N PRO A 13 -16.86 -17.04 25.07
CA PRO A 13 -16.01 -16.95 26.26
C PRO A 13 -14.62 -17.59 26.17
N SER A 14 -14.26 -18.25 25.07
CA SER A 14 -13.01 -19.03 25.00
C SER A 14 -11.86 -18.31 24.29
N TYR A 15 -12.12 -17.40 23.34
CA TYR A 15 -11.05 -16.79 22.52
C TYR A 15 -11.30 -15.36 21.99
N LEU A 16 -12.54 -14.83 22.06
CA LEU A 16 -12.90 -13.55 21.42
C LEU A 16 -13.12 -12.40 22.41
N LYS A 17 -12.95 -12.64 23.71
CA LYS A 17 -13.06 -11.58 24.71
C LYS A 17 -11.84 -10.66 24.62
N PRO A 18 -12.03 -9.33 24.47
CA PRO A 18 -10.93 -8.37 24.45
C PRO A 18 -9.97 -8.47 25.64
N SER A 19 -10.48 -8.88 26.81
CA SER A 19 -9.68 -9.10 28.02
C SER A 19 -8.79 -10.36 27.98
N GLN A 20 -9.15 -11.36 27.18
CA GLN A 20 -8.48 -12.66 27.08
C GLN A 20 -7.67 -12.82 25.79
N ALA A 21 -7.87 -11.95 24.80
CA ALA A 21 -7.08 -11.91 23.59
C ALA A 21 -5.62 -11.60 23.93
N LYS A 22 -4.71 -12.53 23.64
CA LYS A 22 -3.25 -12.33 23.75
C LYS A 22 -2.80 -11.34 22.67
N THR A 23 -2.86 -10.06 22.97
CA THR A 23 -2.24 -9.01 22.15
C THR A 23 -0.76 -8.88 22.51
N TYR A 24 0.07 -8.36 21.60
CA TYR A 24 1.49 -8.10 21.89
C TYR A 24 1.66 -7.13 23.06
N TYR A 25 0.78 -6.15 23.16
CA TYR A 25 0.69 -5.24 24.30
C TYR A 25 0.35 -5.97 25.61
N ASN A 26 -0.69 -6.79 25.63
CA ASN A 26 -1.10 -7.54 26.83
C ASN A 26 -0.08 -8.62 27.22
N ALA A 27 0.70 -9.12 26.25
CA ALA A 27 1.80 -10.04 26.47
C ALA A 27 3.08 -9.37 27.01
N GLY A 28 3.10 -8.04 27.16
CA GLY A 28 4.27 -7.27 27.61
C GLY A 28 5.43 -7.26 26.63
N LEU A 29 5.19 -7.64 25.36
CA LEU A 29 6.20 -7.65 24.30
C LEU A 29 6.29 -6.25 23.68
N SER A 30 7.46 -5.85 23.19
CA SER A 30 7.62 -4.53 22.57
C SER A 30 7.10 -4.49 21.12
N ILE A 31 6.78 -3.30 20.62
CA ILE A 31 6.41 -3.07 19.21
C ILE A 31 7.53 -3.54 18.27
N ILE A 32 8.78 -3.26 18.62
CA ILE A 32 9.95 -3.67 17.82
C ILE A 32 9.99 -5.20 17.70
N ARG A 33 9.69 -5.91 18.79
CA ARG A 33 9.64 -7.37 18.79
C ARG A 33 8.53 -7.90 17.89
N MET A 34 7.35 -7.28 17.92
CA MET A 34 6.29 -7.60 16.96
C MET A 34 6.74 -7.38 15.51
N LEU A 35 7.48 -6.31 15.22
CA LEU A 35 7.94 -5.99 13.85
C LEU A 35 9.05 -6.91 13.35
N MET A 36 9.94 -7.38 14.23
CA MET A 36 11.11 -8.19 13.86
C MET A 36 10.84 -9.70 13.94
N ASP A 37 10.06 -10.16 14.93
CA ASP A 37 9.78 -11.58 15.13
C ASP A 37 8.62 -12.09 14.26
N THR A 38 7.95 -11.20 13.50
CA THR A 38 6.82 -11.57 12.64
C THR A 38 6.97 -11.02 11.23
N ASP A 39 6.26 -11.62 10.27
CA ASP A 39 6.20 -11.17 8.88
C ASP A 39 5.33 -9.91 8.69
N TYR A 40 5.01 -9.17 9.77
CA TYR A 40 4.09 -8.02 9.75
C TYR A 40 4.41 -7.02 8.64
N VAL A 41 5.68 -6.65 8.49
CA VAL A 41 6.10 -5.67 7.47
C VAL A 41 5.92 -6.25 6.06
N CYS A 42 6.32 -7.50 5.85
CA CYS A 42 6.18 -8.19 4.58
C CYS A 42 4.71 -8.31 4.17
N ASP A 43 3.85 -8.75 5.09
CA ASP A 43 2.42 -8.91 4.89
C ASP A 43 1.72 -7.58 4.60
N VAL A 44 2.06 -6.51 5.33
CA VAL A 44 1.55 -5.16 5.08
C VAL A 44 1.98 -4.66 3.70
N CYS A 45 3.23 -4.88 3.29
CA CYS A 45 3.73 -4.49 1.97
C CYS A 45 3.08 -5.30 0.83
N LEU A 46 2.96 -6.61 0.97
CA LEU A 46 2.32 -7.49 -0.01
C LEU A 46 0.84 -7.16 -0.18
N SER A 47 0.14 -6.96 0.94
CA SER A 47 -1.28 -6.60 0.93
C SER A 47 -1.56 -5.16 0.51
N PHE A 48 -0.56 -4.27 0.61
CA PHE A 48 -0.63 -2.93 0.03
C PHE A 48 -0.64 -2.98 -1.51
N VAL A 49 0.12 -3.89 -2.11
CA VAL A 49 0.07 -4.12 -3.57
C VAL A 49 -1.24 -4.82 -3.97
N GLY A 50 -1.63 -5.84 -3.20
CA GLY A 50 -2.95 -6.44 -3.32
C GLY A 50 -2.98 -7.87 -2.81
N LEU A 51 -3.45 -8.05 -1.58
CA LEU A 51 -3.83 -9.35 -1.01
C LEU A 51 -5.28 -9.20 -0.57
N PHE A 52 -6.18 -9.97 -1.18
CA PHE A 52 -7.62 -9.79 -1.04
C PHE A 52 -8.25 -10.86 -0.14
N GLY A 53 -9.50 -10.62 0.26
CA GLY A 53 -10.19 -11.43 1.26
C GLY A 53 -9.58 -11.21 2.65
N ASN A 54 -9.42 -12.28 3.42
CA ASN A 54 -8.73 -12.25 4.71
C ASN A 54 -7.27 -12.72 4.55
N MET A 55 -6.53 -12.03 3.68
CA MET A 55 -5.14 -12.36 3.31
C MET A 55 -4.97 -13.72 2.60
N SER A 56 -6.03 -14.25 2.00
CA SER A 56 -6.02 -15.59 1.39
C SER A 56 -5.95 -15.59 -0.14
N ILE A 57 -6.29 -14.46 -0.78
CA ILE A 57 -6.38 -14.38 -2.24
C ILE A 57 -5.25 -13.48 -2.74
N ALA A 58 -4.16 -14.11 -3.17
CA ALA A 58 -3.02 -13.43 -3.75
C ALA A 58 -3.22 -13.17 -5.26
N LEU A 59 -2.58 -12.12 -5.75
CA LEU A 59 -2.43 -11.82 -7.17
C LEU A 59 -1.34 -12.72 -7.80
N HIS A 60 -1.20 -12.65 -9.11
CA HIS A 60 -0.10 -13.32 -9.79
C HIS A 60 1.27 -12.75 -9.37
N SER A 61 2.26 -13.63 -9.17
CA SER A 61 3.61 -13.26 -8.69
C SER A 61 4.27 -12.15 -9.53
N TRP A 62 4.07 -12.16 -10.85
CA TRP A 62 4.64 -11.16 -11.75
C TRP A 62 4.10 -9.74 -11.51
N ILE A 63 2.89 -9.60 -10.97
CA ILE A 63 2.29 -8.30 -10.62
C ILE A 63 3.05 -7.71 -9.42
N TYR A 64 3.29 -8.51 -8.38
CA TYR A 64 4.07 -8.08 -7.23
C TYR A 64 5.50 -7.70 -7.62
N VAL A 65 6.17 -8.53 -8.43
CA VAL A 65 7.52 -8.22 -8.92
C VAL A 65 7.54 -6.92 -9.72
N GLY A 66 6.57 -6.72 -10.63
CA GLY A 66 6.49 -5.50 -11.43
C GLY A 66 6.29 -4.24 -10.59
N TYR A 67 5.37 -4.25 -9.63
CA TYR A 67 5.17 -3.11 -8.72
C TYR A 67 6.40 -2.85 -7.85
N THR A 68 7.03 -3.89 -7.31
CA THR A 68 8.26 -3.76 -6.52
C THR A 68 9.37 -3.14 -7.35
N VAL A 69 9.58 -3.56 -8.60
CA VAL A 69 10.58 -2.97 -9.50
C VAL A 69 10.30 -1.49 -9.76
N ILE A 70 9.05 -1.12 -10.06
CA ILE A 70 8.68 0.29 -10.32
C ILE A 70 8.92 1.15 -9.07
N ILE A 71 8.52 0.67 -7.90
CA ILE A 71 8.72 1.37 -6.62
C ILE A 71 10.21 1.52 -6.32
N SER A 72 11.00 0.44 -6.44
CA SER A 72 12.45 0.47 -6.21
C SER A 72 13.15 1.44 -7.16
N LEU A 73 12.82 1.43 -8.45
CA LEU A 73 13.35 2.40 -9.41
C LEU A 73 12.96 3.84 -9.06
N GLY A 74 11.73 4.07 -8.61
CA GLY A 74 11.30 5.39 -8.14
C GLY A 74 12.10 5.87 -6.94
N LEU A 75 12.27 5.02 -5.92
CA LEU A 75 13.06 5.37 -4.74
C LEU A 75 14.54 5.62 -5.08
N LEU A 76 15.15 4.76 -5.92
CA LEU A 76 16.51 4.96 -6.41
C LEU A 76 16.64 6.28 -7.20
N GLY A 77 15.62 6.61 -7.98
CA GLY A 77 15.52 7.84 -8.75
C GLY A 77 15.58 9.12 -7.91
N LEU A 78 15.17 9.08 -6.64
CA LEU A 78 15.20 10.26 -5.77
C LEU A 78 16.62 10.77 -5.51
N PHE A 79 17.62 9.88 -5.50
CA PHE A 79 19.03 10.20 -5.26
C PHE A 79 19.73 10.88 -6.45
N PHE A 80 19.16 10.79 -7.66
CA PHE A 80 19.76 11.42 -8.84
C PHE A 80 19.54 12.94 -8.86
N LYS A 81 20.55 13.65 -9.39
CA LYS A 81 20.47 15.11 -9.57
C LYS A 81 19.39 15.45 -10.60
N LYS A 82 18.66 16.53 -10.32
CA LYS A 82 17.62 17.05 -11.20
C LYS A 82 18.27 17.61 -12.47
N ARG A 83 18.25 16.85 -13.58
CA ARG A 83 18.83 17.26 -14.86
C ARG A 83 17.97 18.29 -15.60
N GLN A 84 16.66 18.10 -15.58
CA GLN A 84 15.68 19.02 -16.15
C GLN A 84 14.78 19.56 -15.06
N ALA A 85 14.35 20.81 -15.19
CA ALA A 85 13.35 21.38 -14.32
C ALA A 85 12.05 20.55 -14.44
N ILE A 86 11.85 19.57 -13.55
CA ILE A 86 10.52 19.00 -13.24
C ILE A 86 9.61 20.21 -13.06
N THR A 87 8.70 20.35 -14.01
CA THR A 87 8.10 21.57 -14.50
C THR A 87 7.30 22.34 -13.45
N GLN A 88 7.45 23.67 -13.48
CA GLN A 88 6.33 24.65 -13.52
C GLN A 88 5.43 24.88 -12.30
N LEU A 89 5.85 24.59 -11.07
CA LEU A 89 5.32 25.36 -9.94
C LEU A 89 6.20 26.60 -9.78
N HIS A 90 5.81 27.70 -10.43
CA HIS A 90 6.32 29.05 -10.14
C HIS A 90 5.80 29.45 -8.76
N TYR A 91 6.33 28.80 -7.73
CA TYR A 91 5.85 28.92 -6.37
C TYR A 91 7.02 29.17 -5.45
N ASN A 92 6.82 30.10 -4.52
CA ASN A 92 7.83 30.55 -3.59
C ASN A 92 8.46 29.32 -2.87
N SER A 93 9.80 29.26 -2.82
CA SER A 93 10.56 28.09 -2.37
C SER A 93 10.15 27.61 -0.97
N LYS A 94 9.75 28.54 -0.09
CA LYS A 94 9.25 28.26 1.26
C LYS A 94 7.95 27.45 1.25
N ASN A 95 7.01 27.75 0.35
CA ASN A 95 5.73 27.05 0.33
C ASN A 95 5.85 25.63 -0.23
N ILE A 96 6.83 25.41 -1.12
CA ILE A 96 7.16 24.07 -1.63
C ILE A 96 7.70 23.20 -0.49
N LEU A 97 8.59 23.73 0.36
CA LEU A 97 9.10 22.99 1.51
C LEU A 97 7.97 22.59 2.47
N THR A 98 7.09 23.53 2.82
CA THR A 98 5.91 23.25 3.67
C THR A 98 5.03 22.15 3.07
N PHE A 99 4.79 22.19 1.76
CA PHE A 99 4.02 21.16 1.07
C PHE A 99 4.65 19.77 1.18
N HIS A 100 5.97 19.65 0.96
CA HIS A 100 6.68 18.38 1.10
C HIS A 100 6.65 17.86 2.54
N ILE A 101 6.79 18.74 3.54
CA ILE A 101 6.68 18.38 4.96
C ILE A 101 5.28 17.83 5.27
N CYS A 102 4.22 18.50 4.79
CA CYS A 102 2.85 18.00 4.95
C CYS A 102 2.67 16.61 4.33
N LEU A 103 3.22 16.38 3.13
CA LEU A 103 3.18 15.05 2.49
C LEU A 103 3.91 13.98 3.30
N ILE A 104 5.06 14.31 3.90
CA ILE A 104 5.80 13.40 4.78
C ILE A 104 4.97 13.06 6.03
N ILE A 105 4.30 14.05 6.63
CA ILE A 105 3.40 13.82 7.78
C ILE A 105 2.24 12.90 7.36
N CYS A 106 1.61 13.16 6.21
CA CYS A 106 0.55 12.31 5.66
C CYS A 106 1.04 10.89 5.33
N PHE A 107 2.33 10.69 5.10
CA PHE A 107 2.93 9.38 4.90
C PHE A 107 3.15 8.64 6.23
N ILE A 108 3.68 9.31 7.25
CA ILE A 108 4.05 8.69 8.53
C ILE A 108 2.83 8.34 9.38
N VAL A 109 1.81 9.21 9.42
CA VAL A 109 0.65 9.05 10.31
C VAL A 109 -0.11 7.73 10.08
N PRO A 110 -0.48 7.35 8.83
CA PRO A 110 -1.15 6.06 8.58
C PRO A 110 -0.32 4.85 8.99
N ILE A 111 1.00 4.87 8.75
CA ILE A 111 1.91 3.77 9.14
C ILE A 111 1.94 3.61 10.66
N TYR A 112 2.07 4.74 11.37
CA TYR A 112 2.06 4.75 12.83
C TYR A 112 0.74 4.22 13.39
N LEU A 113 -0.40 4.73 12.91
CA LEU A 113 -1.72 4.30 13.37
C LEU A 113 -2.00 2.82 13.08
N CYS A 114 -1.59 2.31 11.91
CA CYS A 114 -1.73 0.91 11.54
C CYS A 114 -0.92 0.00 12.48
N THR A 115 0.34 0.35 12.72
CA THR A 115 1.26 -0.42 13.57
C THR A 115 0.82 -0.40 15.03
N TYR A 116 0.41 0.76 15.54
CA TYR A 116 -0.07 0.91 16.90
C TYR A 116 -1.39 0.15 17.14
N SER A 117 -2.30 0.17 16.16
CA SER A 117 -3.55 -0.58 16.24
C SER A 117 -3.30 -2.09 16.24
N SER A 118 -2.36 -2.55 15.41
CA SER A 118 -1.98 -3.97 15.32
C SER A 118 -1.30 -4.48 16.59
N TYR A 119 -0.57 -3.62 17.27
CA TYR A 119 0.12 -3.92 18.51
C TYR A 119 -0.83 -4.01 19.72
N THR A 120 -1.78 -3.08 19.81
CA THR A 120 -2.64 -2.91 21.01
C THR A 120 -3.96 -3.68 20.97
N ARG A 121 -4.57 -3.82 19.79
CA ARG A 121 -5.94 -4.36 19.67
C ARG A 121 -5.93 -5.75 19.06
N ASP A 122 -5.59 -5.86 17.78
CA ASP A 122 -5.66 -7.11 17.04
C ASP A 122 -4.54 -7.14 16.01
N TYR A 123 -3.77 -8.23 15.98
CA TYR A 123 -2.71 -8.39 15.00
C TYR A 123 -3.29 -8.57 13.59
N GLN A 124 -3.27 -7.49 12.80
CA GLN A 124 -3.82 -7.46 11.44
C GLN A 124 -2.87 -6.74 10.49
N PRO A 125 -1.89 -7.45 9.90
CA PRO A 125 -0.95 -6.89 8.94
C PRO A 125 -1.61 -6.69 7.57
N GLN A 126 -2.50 -5.69 7.46
CA GLN A 126 -3.24 -5.41 6.22
C GLN A 126 -2.93 -4.02 5.66
N GLY A 127 -2.43 -4.00 4.42
CA GLY A 127 -2.02 -2.81 3.69
C GLY A 127 -3.17 -1.84 3.40
N ARG A 128 -4.43 -2.28 3.50
CA ARG A 128 -5.62 -1.41 3.37
C ARG A 128 -5.60 -0.24 4.36
N TYR A 129 -5.01 -0.44 5.54
CA TYR A 129 -4.98 0.57 6.60
C TYR A 129 -3.96 1.67 6.33
N ILE A 130 -2.93 1.38 5.54
CA ILE A 130 -1.92 2.37 5.11
C ILE A 130 -2.24 2.93 3.72
N LEU A 131 -3.34 2.52 3.06
CA LEU A 131 -3.71 2.97 1.72
C LEU A 131 -3.85 4.50 1.62
N THR A 132 -4.25 5.17 2.69
CA THR A 132 -4.32 6.63 2.76
C THR A 132 -2.99 7.34 2.48
N MET A 133 -1.85 6.67 2.67
CA MET A 133 -0.53 7.21 2.34
C MET A 133 -0.18 7.12 0.84
N ILE A 134 -1.05 6.52 0.01
CA ILE A 134 -0.73 6.27 -1.40
C ILE A 134 -0.45 7.55 -2.19
N ILE A 135 -1.15 8.64 -1.89
CA ILE A 135 -0.97 9.93 -2.57
C ILE A 135 0.45 10.49 -2.33
N PRO A 136 0.90 10.72 -1.09
CA PRO A 136 2.26 11.19 -0.85
C PRO A 136 3.30 10.18 -1.35
N PHE A 137 3.04 8.88 -1.19
CA PHE A 137 3.95 7.84 -1.67
C PHE A 137 4.17 7.91 -3.19
N MET A 138 3.09 7.93 -3.98
CA MET A 138 3.15 8.01 -5.45
C MET A 138 3.75 9.33 -5.93
N TYR A 139 3.53 10.44 -5.21
CA TYR A 139 4.18 11.71 -5.51
C TYR A 139 5.71 11.60 -5.48
N PHE A 140 6.28 10.99 -4.43
CA PHE A 140 7.73 10.80 -4.35
C PHE A 140 8.24 9.79 -5.40
N ILE A 141 7.53 8.69 -5.62
CA ILE A 141 7.89 7.68 -6.63
C ILE A 141 7.92 8.29 -8.04
N THR A 142 6.92 9.10 -8.42
CA THR A 142 6.86 9.74 -9.74
C THR A 142 7.98 10.75 -9.96
N ILE A 143 8.33 11.55 -8.94
CA ILE A 143 9.49 12.45 -9.00
C ILE A 143 10.78 11.66 -9.22
N GLY A 144 10.96 10.58 -8.47
CA GLY A 144 12.13 9.74 -8.56
C GLY A 144 12.25 9.06 -9.93
N LEU A 145 11.17 8.42 -10.41
CA LEU A 145 11.14 7.81 -11.74
C LEU A 145 11.46 8.83 -12.84
N LYS A 146 10.93 10.04 -12.76
CA LYS A 146 11.23 11.11 -13.73
C LYS A 146 12.73 11.46 -13.71
N LYS A 147 13.32 11.69 -12.54
CA LYS A 147 14.77 11.96 -12.42
C LYS A 147 15.62 10.83 -12.97
N LEU A 148 15.23 9.59 -12.72
CA LEU A 148 15.92 8.40 -13.21
C LEU A 148 15.84 8.31 -14.74
N PHE A 149 14.64 8.46 -15.32
CA PHE A 149 14.46 8.45 -16.78
C PHE A 149 15.14 9.61 -17.48
N ASP A 150 15.10 10.84 -16.93
CA ASP A 150 15.80 12.00 -17.50
C ASP A 150 17.33 11.82 -17.49
N THR A 151 17.83 11.04 -16.52
CA THR A 151 19.26 10.74 -16.38
C THR A 151 19.69 9.63 -17.34
N LEU A 152 18.92 8.53 -17.39
CA LEU A 152 19.22 7.35 -18.21
C LEU A 152 18.93 7.56 -19.70
N PHE A 153 17.84 8.24 -20.03
CA PHE A 153 17.32 8.34 -21.39
C PHE A 153 17.44 9.75 -21.93
N GLN A 154 18.57 10.02 -22.58
CA GLN A 154 18.79 11.28 -23.30
C GLN A 154 17.98 11.37 -24.59
N ASN A 155 17.65 10.22 -25.19
CA ASN A 155 16.89 10.12 -26.42
C ASN A 155 15.38 10.17 -26.16
N GLN A 156 14.72 11.20 -26.68
CA GLN A 156 13.27 11.42 -26.60
C GLN A 156 12.45 10.23 -27.13
N LEU A 157 12.94 9.54 -28.17
CA LEU A 157 12.23 8.40 -28.75
C LEU A 157 12.21 7.21 -27.79
N LEU A 158 13.36 6.95 -27.15
CA LEU A 158 13.50 5.84 -26.20
C LEU A 158 12.71 6.11 -24.91
N TYR A 159 12.70 7.36 -24.42
CA TYR A 159 11.83 7.78 -23.32
C TYR A 159 10.34 7.55 -23.62
N ARG A 160 9.87 7.92 -24.83
CA ARG A 160 8.49 7.68 -25.27
C ARG A 160 8.16 6.19 -25.36
N PHE A 161 9.08 5.39 -25.89
CA PHE A 161 8.89 3.94 -26.00
C PHE A 161 8.73 3.28 -24.62
N PHE A 162 9.62 3.57 -23.67
CA PHE A 162 9.53 3.02 -22.31
C PHE A 162 8.25 3.46 -21.57
N THR A 163 7.83 4.72 -21.74
CA THR A 163 6.58 5.19 -21.13
C THR A 163 5.34 4.52 -21.73
N ILE A 164 5.34 4.21 -23.03
CA ILE A 164 4.27 3.41 -23.67
C ILE A 164 4.27 1.99 -23.12
N LEU A 165 5.43 1.33 -23.00
CA LEU A 165 5.53 -0.01 -22.43
C LEU A 165 5.00 -0.08 -21.00
N LEU A 166 5.33 0.89 -20.14
CA LEU A 166 4.81 0.97 -18.78
C LEU A 166 3.29 1.13 -18.74
N ARG A 167 2.72 1.95 -19.62
CA ARG A 167 1.26 2.11 -19.75
C ARG A 167 0.60 0.83 -20.23
N ALA A 168 1.17 0.16 -21.23
CA ALA A 168 0.67 -1.12 -21.73
C ALA A 168 0.71 -2.19 -20.64
N TRP A 169 1.79 -2.28 -19.87
CA TRP A 169 1.90 -3.17 -18.72
C TRP A 169 0.79 -2.91 -17.69
N PHE A 170 0.47 -1.65 -17.40
CA PHE A 170 -0.64 -1.31 -16.50
C PHE A 170 -1.99 -1.84 -17.01
N PHE A 171 -2.28 -1.69 -18.31
CA PHE A 171 -3.50 -2.26 -18.90
C PHE A 171 -3.55 -3.79 -18.79
N VAL A 172 -2.40 -4.46 -18.97
CA VAL A 172 -2.29 -5.91 -18.80
C VAL A 172 -2.60 -6.31 -17.34
N VAL A 173 -2.03 -5.61 -16.36
CA VAL A 173 -2.33 -5.83 -14.93
C VAL A 173 -3.83 -5.68 -14.65
N VAL A 174 -4.46 -4.60 -15.13
CA VAL A 174 -5.89 -4.36 -14.93
C VAL A 174 -6.74 -5.46 -15.58
N TYR A 175 -6.38 -5.90 -16.78
CA TYR A 175 -7.09 -6.98 -17.48
C TYR A 175 -7.05 -8.30 -16.67
N PHE A 176 -5.85 -8.73 -16.25
CA PHE A 176 -5.71 -9.95 -15.43
C PHE A 176 -6.42 -9.81 -14.08
N PHE A 177 -6.31 -8.65 -13.44
CA PHE A 177 -7.04 -8.38 -12.21
C PHE A 177 -8.56 -8.53 -12.39
N MET A 178 -9.13 -7.91 -13.41
CA MET A 178 -10.57 -8.00 -13.69
C MET A 178 -10.99 -9.44 -13.99
N LYS A 179 -10.25 -10.14 -14.86
CA LYS A 179 -10.54 -11.51 -15.26
C LYS A 179 -10.50 -12.48 -14.07
N ASP A 180 -9.39 -12.50 -13.34
CA ASP A 180 -9.10 -13.57 -12.39
C ASP A 180 -9.63 -13.29 -10.98
N MET A 181 -9.85 -12.01 -10.63
CA MET A 181 -10.40 -11.64 -9.32
C MET A 181 -11.87 -11.28 -9.42
N VAL A 182 -12.22 -10.27 -10.24
CA VAL A 182 -13.58 -9.73 -10.26
C VAL A 182 -14.54 -10.72 -10.91
N PHE A 183 -14.25 -11.14 -12.14
CA PHE A 183 -15.14 -12.06 -12.85
C PHE A 183 -15.13 -13.45 -12.21
N ALA A 184 -13.98 -14.05 -11.92
CA ALA A 184 -13.96 -15.40 -11.35
C ALA A 184 -14.75 -15.54 -10.03
N PHE A 185 -14.64 -14.58 -9.11
CA PHE A 185 -15.31 -14.68 -7.80
C PHE A 185 -16.75 -14.16 -7.80
N TYR A 186 -17.02 -13.06 -8.51
CA TYR A 186 -18.31 -12.39 -8.41
C TYR A 186 -19.28 -12.77 -9.52
N TRP A 187 -18.84 -13.42 -10.60
CA TRP A 187 -19.72 -13.79 -11.71
C TRP A 187 -20.84 -14.73 -11.30
N ASN A 188 -20.53 -15.80 -10.56
CA ASN A 188 -21.56 -16.74 -10.12
C ASN A 188 -22.58 -16.10 -9.18
N THR A 189 -22.10 -15.27 -8.25
CA THR A 189 -22.94 -14.49 -7.34
C THR A 189 -23.85 -13.52 -8.09
N PHE A 190 -23.30 -12.83 -9.09
CA PHE A 190 -24.03 -11.89 -9.93
C PHE A 190 -25.10 -12.60 -10.79
N ILE A 191 -24.76 -13.72 -11.43
CA ILE A 191 -25.73 -14.52 -12.20
C ILE A 191 -26.83 -15.07 -11.30
N ASN A 192 -26.50 -15.53 -10.10
CA ASN A 192 -27.51 -16.01 -9.15
C ASN A 192 -28.42 -14.87 -8.69
N PHE A 193 -27.88 -13.68 -8.43
CA PHE A 193 -28.66 -12.49 -8.11
C PHE A 193 -29.63 -12.10 -9.24
N ILE A 194 -29.18 -12.11 -10.50
CA ILE A 194 -30.04 -11.85 -11.66
C ILE A 194 -31.14 -12.91 -11.78
N LYS A 195 -30.83 -14.19 -11.54
CA LYS A 195 -31.81 -15.27 -11.63
C LYS A 195 -32.87 -15.23 -10.52
N THR A 196 -32.56 -14.59 -9.39
CA THR A 196 -33.50 -14.40 -8.26
C THR A 196 -34.35 -13.14 -8.38
N LEU A 197 -34.11 -12.31 -9.40
CA LEU A 197 -34.84 -11.08 -9.71
C LEU A 197 -35.98 -11.37 -10.70
#